data_AF-A0A7C2Q710-F1
#
_entry.id   AF-A0A7C2Q710-F1
#
_cell.length_a   1.000
_cell.length_b   1.000
_cell.length_c   1.000
_cell.angle_alpha   90.00
_cell.angle_beta   90.00
_cell.angle_gamma   90.00
#
_symmetry.space_group_name_H-M   'P 1'
#
loop_
_entity.id
_entity.type
_entity.pdbx_description
1 polymer ?
#
loop_
_entity_poly.entity_id
_entity_poly.type
_entity_poly.pdbx_seq_one_letter_code
_entity_poly.pdbx_strand_id
1 'polypeptide(L)'
;MVRYWFATFTIGVFTAATALAQCHGKDAAAGDMTAKSASASASCCKDKSGATAAACSAADKARCGARCESLLAKAGIQFPQMTYRVGEQATPCPKAAAELARKNGGKIEYVVAEKAYADETEAQQAYAKVLNDFRTEVTRVKFAVGKECVSCPIAASAMAKKEGTQVKYRVAAFDFDSQEKAEAAVKAAAAAAEKVQMTMRVGEKTYQCPTTAADMAKKDGKSVEYCVGEKATACKVTAEVDLAFARLEAAVNAVAEAAKG
;
A
#
# COMPACT_ATOMS: atom_id res chain seq x y z
N MET A 1 -40.38 -36.54 -50.85
CA MET A 1 -39.21 -35.64 -50.77
C MET A 1 -39.27 -34.92 -49.43
N VAL A 2 -38.50 -35.37 -48.44
CA VAL A 2 -38.42 -34.73 -47.12
C VAL A 2 -36.96 -34.30 -46.93
N ARG A 3 -36.73 -32.98 -46.93
CA ARG A 3 -35.42 -32.38 -46.74
C ARG A 3 -35.23 -32.14 -45.24
N TYR A 4 -34.31 -32.87 -44.62
CA TYR A 4 -33.85 -32.60 -43.25
C TYR A 4 -32.74 -31.55 -43.27
N TRP A 5 -32.91 -30.52 -42.45
CA TRP A 5 -31.95 -29.43 -42.21
C TRP A 5 -31.09 -29.81 -41.00
N PHE A 6 -29.78 -29.95 -41.19
CA PHE A 6 -28.83 -30.12 -40.07
C PHE A 6 -28.39 -28.75 -39.57
N ALA A 7 -28.80 -28.39 -38.35
CA ALA A 7 -28.25 -27.24 -37.63
C ALA A 7 -27.01 -27.67 -36.85
N THR A 8 -25.85 -27.15 -37.25
CA THR A 8 -24.56 -27.37 -36.57
C THR A 8 -24.49 -26.45 -35.34
N PHE A 9 -24.43 -27.03 -34.14
CA PHE A 9 -24.27 -26.29 -32.89
C PHE A 9 -22.76 -26.15 -32.59
N THR A 10 -22.23 -24.94 -32.74
CA THR A 10 -20.83 -24.62 -32.40
C THR A 10 -20.73 -24.37 -30.90
N ILE A 11 -19.97 -25.23 -30.20
CA ILE A 11 -19.67 -25.07 -28.77
C ILE A 11 -18.63 -23.96 -28.62
N GLY A 12 -19.05 -22.80 -28.11
CA GLY A 12 -18.15 -21.72 -27.72
C GLY A 12 -17.40 -22.08 -26.44
N VAL A 13 -16.08 -22.26 -26.54
CA VAL A 13 -15.19 -22.39 -25.40
C VAL A 13 -15.03 -21.02 -24.74
N PHE A 14 -15.61 -20.86 -23.54
CA PHE A 14 -15.33 -19.71 -22.68
C PHE A 14 -13.92 -19.83 -22.11
N THR A 15 -13.00 -18.99 -22.58
CA THR A 15 -11.70 -18.78 -21.94
C THR A 15 -11.92 -18.08 -20.61
N ALA A 16 -11.65 -18.80 -19.51
CA ALA A 16 -11.67 -18.26 -18.16
C ALA A 16 -10.63 -17.13 -18.00
N ALA A 17 -11.08 -16.02 -17.44
CA ALA A 17 -10.22 -14.90 -17.05
C ALA A 17 -9.20 -15.38 -16.00
N THR A 18 -7.92 -15.19 -16.31
CA THR A 18 -6.81 -15.36 -15.38
C THR A 18 -6.91 -14.32 -14.26
N ALA A 19 -7.19 -14.78 -13.04
CA ALA A 19 -7.05 -13.99 -11.83
C ALA A 19 -5.55 -13.80 -11.51
N LEU A 20 -5.10 -12.54 -11.44
CA LEU A 20 -3.76 -12.17 -11.02
C LEU A 20 -3.58 -12.47 -9.52
N ALA A 21 -2.91 -13.57 -9.20
CA ALA A 21 -2.35 -13.81 -7.88
C ALA A 21 -0.99 -13.10 -7.79
N GLN A 22 -0.94 -11.94 -7.14
CA GLN A 22 0.30 -11.33 -6.66
C GLN A 22 0.36 -11.47 -5.14
N CYS A 23 1.00 -12.53 -4.68
CA CYS A 23 1.59 -12.59 -3.35
C CYS A 23 3.06 -12.95 -3.54
N HIS A 24 3.94 -12.02 -3.18
CA HIS A 24 5.36 -12.08 -3.47
C HIS A 24 6.05 -13.22 -2.71
N GLY A 25 6.32 -14.33 -3.43
CA GLY A 25 7.37 -15.28 -3.11
C GLY A 25 8.50 -15.10 -4.11
N LYS A 26 9.69 -14.74 -3.62
CA LYS A 26 10.92 -14.58 -4.40
C LYS A 26 11.49 -15.98 -4.67
N ASP A 27 11.67 -16.35 -5.94
CA ASP A 27 12.86 -17.01 -6.55
C ASP A 27 12.61 -17.28 -8.05
N ALA A 28 13.68 -17.26 -8.87
CA ALA A 28 13.69 -16.89 -10.29
C ALA A 28 13.86 -18.05 -11.30
N ALA A 29 13.46 -17.84 -12.58
CA ALA A 29 14.28 -18.12 -13.80
C ALA A 29 13.61 -17.70 -15.15
N ALA A 30 14.38 -16.93 -15.94
CA ALA A 30 14.52 -16.75 -17.40
C ALA A 30 13.33 -16.70 -18.41
N GLY A 31 13.29 -15.61 -19.21
CA GLY A 31 12.58 -15.47 -20.50
C GLY A 31 12.30 -13.99 -20.88
N ASP A 32 12.72 -13.58 -22.08
CA ASP A 32 13.04 -12.23 -22.59
C ASP A 32 11.87 -11.23 -22.89
N MET A 33 12.17 -9.91 -22.73
CA MET A 33 11.57 -8.63 -23.20
C MET A 33 10.02 -8.47 -23.35
N THR A 34 9.31 -7.43 -22.86
CA THR A 34 9.57 -5.97 -22.74
C THR A 34 8.49 -5.30 -21.86
N ALA A 35 8.80 -4.14 -21.26
CA ALA A 35 7.96 -3.29 -20.36
C ALA A 35 7.74 -3.81 -18.93
N LYS A 36 8.84 -3.94 -18.16
CA LYS A 36 8.82 -4.22 -16.73
C LYS A 36 8.76 -2.90 -15.94
N SER A 37 7.56 -2.54 -15.48
CA SER A 37 7.40 -1.60 -14.35
C SER A 37 8.12 -2.20 -13.14
N ALA A 38 9.37 -1.82 -12.94
CA ALA A 38 10.16 -2.26 -11.81
C ALA A 38 9.72 -1.45 -10.58
N SER A 39 8.74 -1.96 -9.84
CA SER A 39 8.53 -1.58 -8.44
C SER A 39 9.68 -2.14 -7.59
N ALA A 40 10.88 -1.57 -7.78
CA ALA A 40 12.04 -1.86 -6.95
C ALA A 40 11.91 -1.06 -5.63
N SER A 41 11.12 -1.60 -4.70
CA SER A 41 11.01 -1.13 -3.33
C SER A 41 12.34 -1.36 -2.58
N ALA A 42 13.34 -0.50 -2.79
CA ALA A 42 14.55 -0.39 -1.93
C ALA A 42 15.49 0.77 -2.29
N SER A 43 15.34 1.44 -3.43
CA SER A 43 16.43 2.30 -3.94
C SER A 43 16.62 3.64 -3.19
N CYS A 44 15.69 4.08 -2.34
CA CYS A 44 15.86 5.35 -1.62
C CYS A 44 16.74 5.24 -0.36
N CYS A 45 17.00 4.03 0.14
CA CYS A 45 17.53 3.84 1.50
C CYS A 45 18.81 2.98 1.56
N LYS A 46 19.38 2.58 0.43
CA LYS A 46 20.66 1.86 0.40
C LYS A 46 21.80 2.82 0.07
N ASP A 47 22.34 3.46 1.10
CA ASP A 47 23.67 4.04 1.02
C ASP A 47 24.70 2.90 0.78
N LYS A 48 25.65 3.18 -0.14
CA LYS A 48 26.82 2.37 -0.58
C LYS A 48 26.78 1.65 -1.94
N SER A 49 26.21 2.25 -2.98
CA SER A 49 26.76 2.03 -4.34
C SER A 49 26.71 3.35 -5.13
N GLY A 50 27.88 3.81 -5.57
CA GLY A 50 28.09 5.11 -6.17
C GLY A 50 27.30 5.33 -7.46
N ALA A 51 26.23 6.11 -7.35
CA ALA A 51 25.69 6.99 -8.39
C ALA A 51 24.83 8.05 -7.70
N THR A 52 25.36 9.26 -7.58
CA THR A 52 24.69 10.51 -7.15
C THR A 52 23.52 10.35 -6.16
N ALA A 53 23.84 10.02 -4.91
CA ALA A 53 22.90 10.14 -3.80
C ALA A 53 22.68 11.64 -3.50
N ALA A 54 21.63 12.21 -4.07
CA ALA A 54 21.14 13.52 -3.66
C ALA A 54 20.74 13.45 -2.18
N ALA A 55 21.40 14.23 -1.33
CA ALA A 55 21.16 14.24 0.10
C ALA A 55 19.70 14.62 0.43
N CYS A 56 18.90 13.64 0.84
CA CYS A 56 17.62 13.91 1.50
C CYS A 56 17.87 14.76 2.77
N SER A 57 17.00 15.75 3.04
CA SER A 57 17.09 16.52 4.29
C SER A 57 16.72 15.59 5.46
N ALA A 58 17.05 15.94 6.70
CA ALA A 58 16.67 15.13 7.85
C ALA A 58 15.15 14.85 7.91
N ALA A 59 14.31 15.83 7.54
CA ALA A 59 12.86 15.69 7.47
C ALA A 59 12.40 14.75 6.32
N ASP A 60 13.08 14.78 5.17
CA ASP A 60 12.75 13.94 4.03
C ASP A 60 13.28 12.51 4.18
N LYS A 61 14.44 12.35 4.83
CA LYS A 61 14.96 11.05 5.27
C LYS A 61 14.01 10.41 6.27
N ALA A 62 13.40 11.18 7.17
CA ALA A 62 12.37 10.66 8.05
C ALA A 62 11.13 10.17 7.27
N ARG A 63 10.73 10.83 6.18
CA ARG A 63 9.55 10.40 5.39
C ARG A 63 9.80 9.20 4.49
N CYS A 64 10.89 9.16 3.74
CA CYS A 64 11.24 8.00 2.90
C CYS A 64 11.84 6.86 3.73
N GLY A 65 12.69 7.17 4.71
CA GLY A 65 13.36 6.19 5.58
C GLY A 65 12.43 5.54 6.58
N ALA A 66 11.60 6.30 7.32
CA ALA A 66 10.69 5.68 8.29
C ALA A 66 9.63 4.78 7.62
N ARG A 67 9.21 5.11 6.38
CA ARG A 67 8.32 4.23 5.61
C ARG A 67 9.01 2.95 5.13
N CYS A 68 10.31 3.00 4.83
CA CYS A 68 11.10 1.81 4.48
C CYS A 68 11.50 0.96 5.70
N GLU A 69 11.56 1.55 6.89
CA GLU A 69 11.83 0.84 8.16
C GLU A 69 10.55 0.43 8.92
N SER A 70 9.38 0.70 8.33
CA SER A 70 8.08 0.39 8.90
C SER A 70 7.92 -1.11 9.19
N LEU A 71 7.01 -1.45 10.12
CA LEU A 71 6.68 -2.84 10.42
C LEU A 71 6.10 -3.57 9.20
N LEU A 72 5.50 -2.85 8.25
CA LEU A 72 5.12 -3.39 6.94
C LEU A 72 6.33 -3.98 6.21
N ALA A 73 7.43 -3.23 6.13
CA ALA A 73 8.66 -3.71 5.50
C ALA A 73 9.28 -4.88 6.27
N LYS A 74 9.28 -4.83 7.61
CA LYS A 74 9.78 -5.93 8.47
C LYS A 74 8.95 -7.21 8.31
N ALA A 75 7.64 -7.07 8.13
CA ALA A 75 6.73 -8.18 7.86
C ALA A 75 6.78 -8.66 6.40
N GLY A 76 7.63 -8.07 5.54
CA GLY A 76 7.72 -8.42 4.13
C GLY A 76 6.50 -7.98 3.31
N ILE A 77 5.66 -7.10 3.84
CA ILE A 77 4.46 -6.59 3.18
C ILE A 77 4.88 -5.47 2.22
N GLN A 78 4.76 -5.73 0.93
CA GLN A 78 4.92 -4.70 -0.09
C GLN A 78 3.66 -3.85 -0.15
N PHE A 79 3.79 -2.58 0.22
CA PHE A 79 2.68 -1.64 0.17
C PHE A 79 2.79 -0.71 -1.06
N PRO A 80 1.66 -0.18 -1.57
CA PRO A 80 1.66 0.73 -2.70
C PRO A 80 2.55 1.95 -2.41
N GLN A 81 3.36 2.35 -3.40
CA GLN A 81 4.19 3.55 -3.32
C GLN A 81 3.74 4.56 -4.38
N MET A 82 3.69 5.83 -4.00
CA MET A 82 3.63 6.93 -4.96
C MET A 82 5.01 7.11 -5.57
N THR A 83 5.08 7.11 -6.89
CA THR A 83 6.31 7.36 -7.66
C THR A 83 6.18 8.64 -8.46
N TYR A 84 7.30 9.19 -8.91
CA TYR A 84 7.38 10.44 -9.65
C TYR A 84 8.04 10.15 -10.99
N ARG A 85 7.37 10.52 -12.09
CA ARG A 85 7.83 10.33 -13.45
C ARG A 85 8.23 11.66 -14.08
N VAL A 86 9.36 11.67 -14.76
CA VAL A 86 9.86 12.82 -15.56
C VAL A 86 10.31 12.26 -16.91
N GLY A 87 9.49 12.46 -17.94
CA GLY A 87 9.68 11.79 -19.23
C GLY A 87 9.60 10.28 -19.08
N GLU A 88 10.63 9.55 -19.50
CA GLU A 88 10.69 8.08 -19.40
C GLU A 88 11.26 7.59 -18.05
N GLN A 89 11.76 8.50 -17.21
CA GLN A 89 12.40 8.13 -15.94
C GLN A 89 11.39 8.20 -14.79
N ALA A 90 11.35 7.15 -13.97
CA ALA A 90 10.52 7.09 -12.76
C ALA A 90 11.39 6.90 -11.52
N THR A 91 11.05 7.59 -10.44
CA THR A 91 11.74 7.49 -9.15
C THR A 91 10.75 7.60 -7.98
N PRO A 92 10.93 6.85 -6.89
CA PRO A 92 10.12 6.99 -5.68
C PRO A 92 10.53 8.19 -4.80
N CYS A 93 11.60 8.92 -5.17
CA CYS A 93 12.10 10.06 -4.38
C CYS A 93 11.68 11.40 -5.00
N PRO A 94 10.94 12.27 -4.27
CA PRO A 94 10.51 13.57 -4.79
C PRO A 94 11.69 14.48 -5.15
N LYS A 95 12.81 14.40 -4.41
CA LYS A 95 14.01 15.20 -4.73
C LYS A 95 14.69 14.74 -6.00
N ALA A 96 14.87 13.43 -6.15
CA ALA A 96 15.42 12.89 -7.38
C ALA A 96 14.54 13.29 -8.57
N ALA A 97 13.21 13.23 -8.42
CA ALA A 97 12.28 13.70 -9.45
C ALA A 97 12.44 15.18 -9.76
N ALA A 98 12.55 16.04 -8.74
CA ALA A 98 12.80 17.47 -8.92
C ALA A 98 14.14 17.75 -9.62
N GLU A 99 15.20 17.00 -9.29
CA GLU A 99 16.48 17.10 -9.98
C GLU A 99 16.41 16.64 -11.43
N LEU A 100 15.71 15.53 -11.71
CA LEU A 100 15.47 15.04 -13.06
C LEU A 100 14.66 16.06 -13.88
N ALA A 101 13.62 16.64 -13.30
CA ALA A 101 12.80 17.69 -13.93
C ALA A 101 13.64 18.93 -14.27
N ARG A 102 14.52 19.37 -13.35
CA ARG A 102 15.44 20.49 -13.59
C ARG A 102 16.46 20.19 -14.70
N LYS A 103 17.04 18.98 -14.71
CA LYS A 103 18.08 18.60 -15.69
C LYS A 103 17.51 18.40 -17.10
N ASN A 104 16.33 17.78 -17.21
CA ASN A 104 15.74 17.40 -18.49
C ASN A 104 14.68 18.38 -18.99
N GLY A 105 14.35 19.42 -18.22
CA GLY A 105 13.27 20.37 -18.55
C GLY A 105 11.86 19.74 -18.55
N GLY A 106 11.70 18.56 -17.96
CA GLY A 106 10.45 17.80 -17.94
C GLY A 106 9.52 18.21 -16.79
N LYS A 107 8.21 18.03 -16.99
CA LYS A 107 7.21 18.14 -15.91
C LYS A 107 7.25 16.87 -15.06
N ILE A 108 6.99 17.02 -13.77
CA ILE A 108 6.82 15.88 -12.85
C ILE A 108 5.38 15.40 -12.93
N GLU A 109 5.20 14.13 -13.23
CA GLU A 109 3.92 13.42 -13.09
C GLU A 109 3.98 12.52 -11.86
N TYR A 110 2.92 12.53 -11.06
CA TYR A 110 2.80 11.69 -9.87
C TYR A 110 2.09 10.41 -10.26
N VAL A 111 2.69 9.25 -10.02
CA VAL A 111 2.13 7.94 -10.39
C VAL A 111 1.71 7.19 -9.13
N VAL A 112 0.41 6.89 -9.03
CA VAL A 112 -0.23 6.19 -7.91
C VAL A 112 -1.05 5.04 -8.47
N ALA A 113 -0.74 3.79 -8.09
CA ALA A 113 -1.43 2.60 -8.57
C ALA A 113 -1.63 2.61 -10.10
N GLU A 114 -0.51 2.82 -10.83
CA GLU A 114 -0.44 2.86 -12.31
C GLU A 114 -1.14 4.06 -12.97
N LYS A 115 -1.79 4.94 -12.21
CA LYS A 115 -2.41 6.17 -12.72
C LYS A 115 -1.45 7.35 -12.56
N ALA A 116 -1.25 8.11 -13.62
CA ALA A 116 -0.47 9.34 -13.62
C ALA A 116 -1.35 10.55 -13.37
N TYR A 117 -0.87 11.49 -12.55
CA TYR A 117 -1.51 12.72 -12.14
C TYR A 117 -0.57 13.89 -12.41
N ALA A 118 -1.09 15.00 -12.92
CA ALA A 118 -0.32 16.23 -13.11
C ALA A 118 -0.31 17.11 -11.85
N ASP A 119 -1.35 17.01 -11.02
CA ASP A 119 -1.50 17.75 -9.77
C ASP A 119 -1.07 16.92 -8.56
N GLU A 120 -0.24 17.51 -7.68
CA GLU A 120 0.26 16.83 -6.49
C GLU A 120 -0.85 16.53 -5.48
N THR A 121 -1.81 17.45 -5.34
CA THR A 121 -2.89 17.32 -4.36
C THR A 121 -3.81 16.16 -4.74
N GLU A 122 -4.23 16.07 -6.00
CA GLU A 122 -5.02 14.95 -6.52
C GLU A 122 -4.27 13.62 -6.37
N ALA A 123 -2.97 13.61 -6.65
CA ALA A 123 -2.14 12.42 -6.47
C ALA A 123 -2.06 11.97 -5.01
N GLN A 124 -1.85 12.89 -4.08
CA GLN A 124 -1.81 12.58 -2.64
C GLN A 124 -3.17 12.06 -2.13
N GLN A 125 -4.28 12.62 -2.59
CA GLN A 125 -5.63 12.13 -2.26
C GLN A 125 -5.87 10.71 -2.81
N ALA A 126 -5.51 10.48 -4.08
CA ALA A 126 -5.56 9.16 -4.68
C ALA A 126 -4.69 8.16 -3.92
N TYR A 127 -3.52 8.59 -3.45
CA TYR A 127 -2.61 7.75 -2.69
C TYR A 127 -3.16 7.40 -1.31
N ALA A 128 -3.73 8.36 -0.59
CA ALA A 128 -4.43 8.10 0.68
C ALA A 128 -5.55 7.07 0.49
N LYS A 129 -6.31 7.16 -0.61
CA LYS A 129 -7.35 6.17 -0.95
C LYS A 129 -6.73 4.79 -1.19
N VAL A 130 -5.71 4.69 -2.03
CA VAL A 130 -5.01 3.43 -2.33
C VAL A 130 -4.47 2.76 -1.07
N LEU A 131 -3.93 3.54 -0.11
CA LEU A 131 -3.45 3.00 1.17
C LEU A 131 -4.58 2.44 2.04
N ASN A 132 -5.75 3.10 2.07
CA ASN A 132 -6.91 2.61 2.80
C ASN A 132 -7.52 1.35 2.16
N ASP A 133 -7.57 1.30 0.83
CA ASP A 133 -8.00 0.11 0.08
C ASP A 133 -7.02 -1.05 0.34
N PHE A 134 -5.71 -0.77 0.28
CA PHE A 134 -4.66 -1.74 0.58
C PHE A 134 -4.75 -2.26 2.01
N ARG A 135 -4.99 -1.40 3.00
CA ARG A 135 -5.24 -1.82 4.40
C ARG A 135 -6.35 -2.85 4.46
N THR A 136 -7.49 -2.56 3.84
CA THR A 136 -8.65 -3.47 3.84
C THR A 136 -8.29 -4.81 3.23
N GLU A 137 -7.57 -4.80 2.09
CA GLU A 137 -7.14 -6.00 1.39
C GLU A 137 -6.14 -6.85 2.18
N VAL A 138 -5.12 -6.23 2.80
CA VAL A 138 -4.13 -6.98 3.59
C VAL A 138 -4.69 -7.48 4.92
N THR A 139 -5.68 -6.81 5.50
CA THR A 139 -6.35 -7.29 6.73
C THR A 139 -7.44 -8.31 6.48
N ARG A 140 -7.67 -8.73 5.23
CA ARG A 140 -8.66 -9.77 4.91
C ARG A 140 -8.08 -11.16 5.21
N VAL A 141 -8.93 -12.06 5.73
CA VAL A 141 -8.58 -13.47 5.88
C VAL A 141 -8.43 -14.12 4.50
N LYS A 142 -7.28 -14.74 4.26
CA LYS A 142 -6.96 -15.58 3.11
C LYS A 142 -6.55 -16.97 3.58
N PHE A 143 -6.48 -17.93 2.68
CA PHE A 143 -5.97 -19.27 2.98
C PHE A 143 -4.51 -19.37 2.54
N ALA A 144 -3.65 -19.83 3.43
CA ALA A 144 -2.25 -20.09 3.14
C ALA A 144 -1.99 -21.59 3.04
N VAL A 145 -1.25 -21.98 2.01
CA VAL A 145 -0.73 -23.34 1.81
C VAL A 145 0.76 -23.18 1.53
N GLY A 146 1.59 -23.51 2.53
CA GLY A 146 3.02 -23.20 2.50
C GLY A 146 3.26 -21.69 2.33
N LYS A 147 3.93 -21.33 1.23
CA LYS A 147 4.22 -19.92 0.88
C LYS A 147 3.10 -19.25 0.08
N GLU A 148 2.21 -20.03 -0.52
CA GLU A 148 1.16 -19.51 -1.39
C GLU A 148 -0.06 -19.02 -0.60
N CYS A 149 -0.78 -18.06 -1.19
CA CYS A 149 -2.01 -17.50 -0.63
C CYS A 149 -3.12 -17.57 -1.67
N VAL A 150 -4.28 -18.09 -1.27
CA VAL A 150 -5.46 -18.20 -2.12
C VAL A 150 -6.70 -17.73 -1.37
N SER A 151 -7.63 -17.10 -2.08
CA SER A 151 -8.88 -16.62 -1.49
C SER A 151 -9.99 -17.68 -1.48
N CYS A 152 -9.84 -18.75 -2.27
CA CYS A 152 -10.84 -19.79 -2.42
C CYS A 152 -10.52 -21.00 -1.52
N PRO A 153 -11.43 -21.41 -0.61
CA PRO A 153 -11.19 -22.54 0.31
C PRO A 153 -11.05 -23.88 -0.41
N ILE A 154 -11.76 -24.05 -1.54
CA ILE A 154 -11.70 -25.28 -2.36
C ILE A 154 -10.32 -25.38 -3.03
N ALA A 155 -9.81 -24.28 -3.58
CA ALA A 155 -8.48 -24.23 -4.18
C ALA A 155 -7.40 -24.50 -3.12
N ALA A 156 -7.51 -23.89 -1.94
CA ALA A 156 -6.60 -24.11 -0.81
C ALA A 156 -6.55 -25.59 -0.41
N SER A 157 -7.73 -26.21 -0.27
CA SER A 157 -7.84 -27.62 0.11
C SER A 157 -7.23 -28.55 -0.94
N ALA A 158 -7.42 -28.24 -2.23
CA ALA A 158 -6.82 -29.01 -3.32
C ALA A 158 -5.29 -28.87 -3.34
N MET A 159 -4.75 -27.67 -3.12
CA MET A 159 -3.31 -27.42 -3.02
C MET A 159 -2.70 -28.13 -1.81
N ALA A 160 -3.31 -27.99 -0.63
CA ALA A 160 -2.88 -28.64 0.60
C ALA A 160 -2.77 -30.17 0.45
N LYS A 161 -3.76 -30.80 -0.20
CA LYS A 161 -3.72 -32.24 -0.51
C LYS A 161 -2.58 -32.62 -1.45
N LYS A 162 -2.29 -31.79 -2.48
CA LYS A 162 -1.19 -32.04 -3.43
C LYS A 162 0.18 -31.92 -2.78
N GLU A 163 0.34 -30.95 -1.88
CA GLU A 163 1.62 -30.66 -1.22
C GLU A 163 1.83 -31.45 0.08
N GLY A 164 0.79 -32.13 0.59
CA GLY A 164 0.84 -32.82 1.88
C GLY A 164 0.95 -31.85 3.07
N THR A 165 0.48 -30.62 2.92
CA THR A 165 0.51 -29.56 3.93
C THR A 165 -0.88 -29.24 4.46
N GLN A 166 -0.97 -28.51 5.57
CA GLN A 166 -2.25 -28.05 6.12
C GLN A 166 -2.58 -26.65 5.61
N VAL A 167 -3.88 -26.40 5.40
CA VAL A 167 -4.38 -25.06 5.11
C VAL A 167 -4.35 -24.24 6.41
N LYS A 168 -3.68 -23.09 6.36
CA LYS A 168 -3.72 -22.07 7.42
C LYS A 168 -4.56 -20.88 7.00
N TYR A 169 -4.93 -20.04 7.96
CA TYR A 169 -5.61 -18.78 7.72
C TYR A 169 -4.58 -17.67 7.81
N ARG A 170 -4.39 -16.90 6.74
CA ARG A 170 -3.43 -15.79 6.70
C ARG A 170 -4.17 -14.46 6.77
N VAL A 171 -3.68 -13.58 7.65
CA VAL A 171 -4.05 -12.17 7.69
C VAL A 171 -2.77 -11.37 7.60
N ALA A 172 -2.70 -10.44 6.65
CA ALA A 172 -1.47 -9.74 6.27
C ALA A 172 -0.32 -10.73 5.96
N ALA A 173 0.74 -10.73 6.76
CA ALA A 173 1.87 -11.66 6.64
C ALA A 173 1.87 -12.76 7.72
N PHE A 174 0.80 -12.92 8.49
CA PHE A 174 0.74 -13.78 9.67
C PHE A 174 -0.24 -14.93 9.47
N ASP A 175 0.21 -16.14 9.82
CA ASP A 175 -0.58 -17.36 9.74
C ASP A 175 -1.23 -17.71 11.09
N PHE A 176 -2.46 -18.19 11.02
CA PHE A 176 -3.30 -18.62 12.13
C PHE A 176 -3.79 -20.04 11.87
N ASP A 177 -3.82 -20.87 12.91
CA ASP A 177 -4.24 -22.27 12.79
C ASP A 177 -5.77 -22.44 12.79
N SER A 178 -6.53 -21.39 13.12
CA SER A 178 -7.99 -21.40 13.10
C SER A 178 -8.59 -20.13 12.50
N GLN A 179 -9.78 -20.29 11.90
CA GLN A 179 -10.55 -19.17 11.35
C GLN A 179 -10.90 -18.15 12.43
N GLU A 180 -11.29 -18.62 13.62
CA GLU A 180 -11.67 -17.77 14.75
C GLU A 180 -10.52 -16.85 15.18
N LYS A 181 -9.30 -17.38 15.30
CA LYS A 181 -8.11 -16.57 15.62
C LYS A 181 -7.82 -15.55 14.54
N ALA A 182 -7.92 -15.95 13.27
CA ALA A 182 -7.73 -15.03 12.15
C ALA A 182 -8.78 -13.90 12.16
N GLU A 183 -10.06 -14.22 12.36
CA GLU A 183 -11.13 -13.22 12.45
C GLU A 183 -10.98 -12.30 13.66
N ALA A 184 -10.51 -12.81 14.80
CA ALA A 184 -10.16 -11.99 15.95
C ALA A 184 -9.01 -11.01 15.62
N ALA A 185 -8.00 -11.47 14.87
CA ALA A 185 -6.92 -10.61 14.40
C ALA A 185 -7.42 -9.51 13.44
N VAL A 186 -8.35 -9.84 12.53
CA VAL A 186 -9.00 -8.82 11.66
C VAL A 186 -9.74 -7.78 12.49
N LYS A 187 -10.52 -8.20 13.50
CA LYS A 187 -11.24 -7.28 14.40
C LYS A 187 -10.28 -6.40 15.19
N ALA A 188 -9.19 -6.97 15.70
CA ALA A 188 -8.15 -6.21 16.39
C ALA A 188 -7.47 -5.18 15.46
N ALA A 189 -7.21 -5.55 14.20
CA ALA A 189 -6.66 -4.67 13.19
C ALA A 189 -7.59 -3.47 12.89
N ALA A 190 -8.89 -3.71 12.74
CA ALA A 190 -9.88 -2.66 12.55
C ALA A 190 -9.92 -1.70 13.74
N ALA A 191 -10.04 -2.24 14.97
CA ALA A 191 -10.07 -1.44 16.18
C ALA A 191 -8.78 -0.62 16.40
N ALA A 192 -7.61 -1.17 16.06
CA ALA A 192 -6.34 -0.46 16.16
C ALA A 192 -6.27 0.70 15.15
N ALA A 193 -6.71 0.49 13.90
CA ALA A 193 -6.76 1.54 12.90
C ALA A 193 -7.74 2.67 13.29
N GLU A 194 -8.89 2.36 13.90
CA GLU A 194 -9.87 3.36 14.33
C GLU A 194 -9.37 4.25 15.48
N LYS A 195 -8.49 3.73 16.33
CA LYS A 195 -7.83 4.51 17.39
C LYS A 195 -6.87 5.56 16.84
N VAL A 196 -6.37 5.38 15.61
CA VAL A 196 -5.52 6.39 14.95
C VAL A 196 -6.39 7.49 14.38
N GLN A 197 -6.25 8.68 14.95
CA GLN A 197 -7.00 9.87 14.60
C GLN A 197 -6.07 11.01 14.22
N MET A 198 -6.57 11.90 13.36
CA MET A 198 -5.93 13.17 13.06
C MET A 198 -6.51 14.24 14.00
N THR A 199 -5.64 14.95 14.69
CA THR A 199 -5.99 16.11 15.52
C THR A 199 -5.48 17.39 14.87
N MET A 200 -5.88 18.54 15.39
CA MET A 200 -5.44 19.85 14.91
C MET A 200 -4.83 20.65 16.04
N ARG A 201 -3.64 21.18 15.84
CA ARG A 201 -2.92 22.02 16.78
C ARG A 201 -2.97 23.47 16.34
N VAL A 202 -3.28 24.36 17.28
CA VAL A 202 -3.22 25.82 17.11
C VAL A 202 -2.43 26.39 18.28
N GLY A 203 -1.17 26.79 18.03
CA GLY A 203 -0.23 27.10 19.10
C GLY A 203 0.02 25.87 19.99
N GLU A 204 -0.24 25.99 21.29
CA GLU A 204 -0.03 24.91 22.27
C GLU A 204 -1.29 24.05 22.50
N LYS A 205 -2.42 24.43 21.89
CA LYS A 205 -3.71 23.75 22.11
C LYS A 205 -4.00 22.76 20.99
N THR A 206 -4.55 21.61 21.37
CA THR A 206 -4.97 20.54 20.44
C THR A 206 -6.49 20.42 20.42
N TYR A 207 -7.04 20.21 19.22
CA TYR A 207 -8.46 20.18 18.92
C TYR A 207 -8.80 18.95 18.08
N GLN A 208 -9.98 18.38 18.30
CA GLN A 208 -10.53 17.30 17.46
C GLN A 208 -11.53 17.81 16.42
N CYS A 209 -12.17 18.97 16.67
CA CYS A 209 -13.14 19.56 15.76
C CYS A 209 -12.46 20.55 14.80
N PRO A 210 -12.59 20.36 13.47
CA PRO A 210 -11.99 21.25 12.48
C PRO A 210 -12.50 22.68 12.54
N THR A 211 -13.80 22.86 12.78
CA THR A 211 -14.42 24.18 12.87
C THR A 211 -13.86 24.94 14.07
N THR A 212 -13.81 24.30 15.25
CA THR A 212 -13.25 24.91 16.46
C THR A 212 -11.78 25.26 16.30
N ALA A 213 -10.98 24.39 15.67
CA ALA A 213 -9.58 24.69 15.38
C ALA A 213 -9.44 25.90 14.45
N ALA A 214 -10.24 25.97 13.38
CA ALA A 214 -10.21 27.09 12.44
C ALA A 214 -10.64 28.42 13.08
N ASP A 215 -11.66 28.41 13.93
CA ASP A 215 -12.11 29.61 14.64
C ASP A 215 -11.07 30.11 15.63
N MET A 216 -10.42 29.19 16.36
CA MET A 216 -9.33 29.53 17.27
C MET A 216 -8.08 30.04 16.54
N ALA A 217 -7.75 29.44 15.39
CA ALA A 217 -6.66 29.89 14.53
C ALA A 217 -6.87 31.34 14.04
N LYS A 218 -8.10 31.66 13.60
CA LYS A 218 -8.47 33.03 13.21
C LYS A 218 -8.41 33.99 14.40
N LYS A 219 -8.95 33.59 15.55
CA LYS A 219 -8.99 34.42 16.76
C LYS A 219 -7.58 34.75 17.29
N ASP A 220 -6.69 33.77 17.27
CA ASP A 220 -5.35 33.89 17.84
C ASP A 220 -4.31 34.34 16.79
N GLY A 221 -4.69 34.49 15.52
CA GLY A 221 -3.78 34.84 14.42
C GLY A 221 -2.72 33.77 14.12
N LYS A 222 -3.04 32.50 14.38
CA LYS A 222 -2.12 31.36 14.25
C LYS A 222 -2.54 30.43 13.12
N SER A 223 -1.62 29.63 12.60
CA SER A 223 -1.92 28.57 11.63
C SER A 223 -2.45 27.31 12.31
N VAL A 224 -3.27 26.56 11.59
CA VAL A 224 -3.66 25.19 11.97
C VAL A 224 -2.60 24.22 11.48
N GLU A 225 -2.10 23.37 12.38
CA GLU A 225 -1.30 22.20 12.04
C GLU A 225 -2.13 20.94 12.23
N TYR A 226 -2.07 20.02 11.28
CA TYR A 226 -2.70 18.71 11.35
C TYR A 226 -1.71 17.71 11.94
N CYS A 227 -2.12 17.02 13.01
CA CYS A 227 -1.29 16.12 13.79
C CYS A 227 -1.79 14.67 13.64
N VAL A 228 -0.88 13.75 13.34
CA VAL A 228 -1.10 12.30 13.30
C VAL A 228 -0.01 11.64 14.14
N GLY A 229 -0.37 11.22 15.35
CA GLY A 229 0.63 10.82 16.36
C GLY A 229 1.59 11.97 16.66
N GLU A 230 2.89 11.72 16.50
CA GLU A 230 3.95 12.73 16.71
C GLU A 230 4.21 13.62 15.49
N LYS A 231 3.64 13.29 14.32
CA LYS A 231 3.84 14.05 13.09
C LYS A 231 2.87 15.22 13.04
N ALA A 232 3.37 16.39 12.72
CA ALA A 232 2.57 17.59 12.46
C ALA A 232 2.88 18.16 11.07
N THR A 233 1.86 18.67 10.37
CA THR A 233 2.01 19.32 9.06
C THR A 233 0.94 20.39 8.86
N ALA A 234 1.28 21.48 8.16
CA ALA A 234 0.29 22.50 7.77
C ALA A 234 -0.57 22.06 6.57
N CYS A 235 -0.20 21.00 5.85
CA CYS A 235 -0.93 20.53 4.67
C CYS A 235 -1.91 19.40 5.03
N LYS A 236 -3.21 19.68 4.89
CA LYS A 236 -4.29 18.72 5.20
C LYS A 236 -4.15 17.42 4.42
N VAL A 237 -3.90 17.51 3.12
CA VAL A 237 -3.86 16.34 2.22
C VAL A 237 -2.68 15.44 2.56
N THR A 238 -1.54 16.06 2.86
CA THR A 238 -0.37 15.36 3.37
C THR A 238 -0.66 14.68 4.71
N ALA A 239 -1.42 15.32 5.61
CA ALA A 239 -1.86 14.71 6.87
C ALA A 239 -2.80 13.52 6.65
N GLU A 240 -3.66 13.55 5.62
CA GLU A 240 -4.52 12.42 5.24
C GLU A 240 -3.72 11.21 4.77
N VAL A 241 -2.65 11.43 4.00
CA VAL A 241 -1.71 10.36 3.61
C VAL A 241 -1.01 9.78 4.85
N ASP A 242 -0.52 10.64 5.75
CA ASP A 242 0.14 10.19 6.98
C ASP A 242 -0.84 9.46 7.92
N LEU A 243 -2.10 9.87 7.98
CA LEU A 243 -3.18 9.17 8.69
C LEU A 243 -3.44 7.78 8.09
N ALA A 244 -3.55 7.67 6.76
CA ALA A 244 -3.76 6.38 6.09
C ALA A 244 -2.60 5.41 6.37
N PHE A 245 -1.36 5.90 6.32
CA PHE A 245 -0.18 5.11 6.70
C PHE A 245 -0.20 4.66 8.15
N ALA A 246 -0.43 5.59 9.09
CA ALA A 246 -0.45 5.26 10.52
C ALA A 246 -1.55 4.25 10.86
N ARG A 247 -2.71 4.34 10.18
CA ARG A 247 -3.80 3.34 10.29
C ARG A 247 -3.40 1.97 9.77
N LEU A 248 -2.72 1.92 8.62
CA LEU A 248 -2.21 0.69 8.04
C LEU A 248 -1.17 0.03 8.96
N GLU A 249 -0.22 0.81 9.49
CA GLU A 249 0.78 0.31 10.45
C GLU A 249 0.12 -0.21 11.74
N ALA A 250 -0.80 0.56 12.33
CA ALA A 250 -1.53 0.13 13.53
C ALA A 250 -2.31 -1.17 13.30
N ALA A 251 -2.95 -1.31 12.14
CA ALA A 251 -3.67 -2.53 11.76
C ALA A 251 -2.72 -3.74 11.68
N VAL A 252 -1.62 -3.62 10.93
CA VAL A 252 -0.64 -4.71 10.77
C VAL A 252 0.00 -5.08 12.12
N ASN A 253 0.30 -4.10 12.96
CA ASN A 253 0.85 -4.35 14.30
C ASN A 253 -0.13 -5.13 15.18
N ALA A 254 -1.42 -4.79 15.13
CA ALA A 254 -2.42 -5.53 15.88
C ALA A 254 -2.58 -6.98 15.39
N VAL A 255 -2.48 -7.23 14.08
CA VAL A 255 -2.43 -8.60 13.54
C VAL A 255 -1.18 -9.33 14.03
N ALA A 256 -0.03 -8.66 14.02
CA ALA A 256 1.24 -9.23 14.48
C ALA A 256 1.19 -9.63 15.97
N GLU A 257 0.60 -8.80 16.83
CA GLU A 257 0.40 -9.14 18.24
C GLU A 257 -0.60 -10.29 18.41
N ALA A 258 -1.69 -10.31 17.65
CA ALA A 258 -2.66 -11.41 17.68
C ALA A 258 -2.05 -12.75 17.25
N ALA A 259 -1.05 -12.74 16.37
CA ALA A 259 -0.36 -13.94 15.92
C ALA A 259 0.60 -14.54 16.96
N LYS A 260 0.94 -13.81 18.02
CA LYS A 260 1.81 -14.30 19.11
C LYS A 260 1.06 -15.10 20.18
N GLY A 261 -0.28 -15.08 20.18
CA GLY A 261 -1.15 -15.74 21.17
C GLY A 261 -1.87 -16.98 20.64
#